data_AF-A0A1M7M570-F1
#
_entry.id   AF-A0A1M7M570-F1
#
_cell.length_a   1.000
_cell.length_b   1.000
_cell.length_c   1.000
_cell.angle_alpha   90.00
_cell.angle_beta   90.00
_cell.angle_gamma   90.00
#
_symmetry.space_group_name_H-M   'P 1'
#
loop_
_entity.id
_entity.type
_entity.pdbx_description
1 polymer ?
#
loop_
_entity_poly.entity_id
_entity_poly.type
_entity_poly.pdbx_seq_one_letter_code
_entity_poly.pdbx_strand_id
1 'polypeptide(L)'
;MSSKKDTNWTLLPASQRDIADVRERCRQLVRRRAMVSAGMAAVPIPGLDIVSDLRLFALLIDDINQEFGLSEQQIERLQPKFRLIAYEAAIGVGGMLVGKLVTREVVMQLLRKTGFKTVARQASKLVPLAGQLASASIGFFAFRQIGYQHVEACAKVAQELLSAGVHQPA
;
A
#
# COMPACT_ATOMS: atom_id res chain seq x y z
N MET A 1 -6.38 28.90 30.08
CA MET A 1 -7.10 27.88 29.28
C MET A 1 -6.46 27.81 27.89
N SER A 2 -5.55 26.86 27.67
CA SER A 2 -5.38 26.15 26.40
C SER A 2 -4.21 25.20 26.61
N SER A 3 -4.54 23.99 27.07
CA SER A 3 -3.56 22.92 27.16
C SER A 3 -3.24 22.50 25.72
N LYS A 4 -2.06 22.88 25.23
CA LYS A 4 -1.44 22.23 24.07
C LYS A 4 -1.29 20.75 24.45
N LYS A 5 -2.25 19.93 24.03
CA LYS A 5 -2.09 18.48 23.96
C LYS A 5 -1.12 18.19 22.81
N ASP A 6 0.15 18.43 23.08
CA ASP A 6 1.24 17.83 22.34
C ASP A 6 1.30 16.35 22.76
N THR A 7 0.30 15.60 22.32
CA THR A 7 0.22 14.13 22.48
C THR A 7 0.29 13.56 21.07
N ASN A 8 1.43 13.76 20.41
CA ASN A 8 1.77 13.08 19.18
C ASN A 8 2.18 11.62 19.50
N TRP A 9 1.29 10.91 20.18
CA TRP A 9 1.32 9.46 20.28
C TRP A 9 0.23 9.02 19.32
N THR A 10 0.61 8.37 18.22
CA THR A 10 -0.35 7.85 17.26
C THR A 10 -1.14 6.73 17.91
N LEU A 11 -2.20 7.13 18.62
CA LEU A 11 -3.22 6.30 19.23
C LEU A 11 -4.06 5.68 18.12
N LEU A 12 -4.51 4.44 18.34
CA LEU A 12 -5.50 3.82 17.46
C LEU A 12 -6.68 4.79 17.27
N PRO A 13 -7.20 4.97 16.04
CA PRO A 13 -8.28 5.89 15.77
C PRO A 13 -9.44 5.74 16.76
N ALA A 14 -9.87 6.85 17.35
CA ALA A 14 -10.75 6.84 18.52
C ALA A 14 -12.24 6.79 18.22
N SER A 15 -12.59 7.08 16.98
CA SER A 15 -13.96 7.13 16.50
C SER A 15 -14.00 6.73 15.03
N GLN A 16 -15.19 6.41 14.52
CA GLN A 16 -15.38 6.19 13.08
C GLN A 16 -14.99 7.41 12.23
N ARG A 17 -15.11 8.63 12.78
CA ARG A 17 -14.69 9.86 12.11
C ARG A 17 -13.17 9.92 11.99
N ASP A 18 -12.45 9.58 13.06
CA ASP A 18 -10.98 9.54 13.04
C ASP A 18 -10.46 8.50 12.05
N ILE A 19 -11.12 7.33 11.96
CA ILE A 19 -10.79 6.30 10.96
C ILE A 19 -10.97 6.84 9.54
N ALA A 20 -12.06 7.58 9.27
CA ALA A 20 -12.31 8.17 7.97
C ALA A 20 -11.27 9.25 7.61
N ASP A 21 -10.86 10.08 8.57
CA ASP A 21 -9.85 11.12 8.38
C ASP A 21 -8.46 10.51 8.13
N VAL A 22 -8.06 9.51 8.93
CA VAL A 22 -6.82 8.75 8.71
C VAL A 22 -6.84 8.08 7.33
N ARG A 23 -7.97 7.48 6.95
CA ARG A 23 -8.15 6.85 5.63
C ARG A 23 -7.90 7.84 4.49
N GLU A 24 -8.42 9.06 4.58
CA GLU A 24 -8.20 10.07 3.53
C GLU A 24 -6.74 10.57 3.51
N ARG A 25 -6.11 10.76 4.68
CA ARG A 25 -4.67 11.09 4.76
C ARG A 25 -3.82 10.01 4.10
N CYS A 26 -4.07 8.75 4.41
CA CYS A 26 -3.38 7.62 3.80
C CYS A 26 -3.61 7.55 2.29
N ARG A 27 -4.83 7.82 1.79
CA ARG A 27 -5.09 7.90 0.34
C ARG A 27 -4.28 9.01 -0.34
N GLN A 28 -4.05 10.13 0.33
CA GLN A 28 -3.17 11.19 -0.18
C GLN A 28 -1.69 10.74 -0.21
N LEU A 29 -1.22 10.03 0.82
CA LEU A 29 0.13 9.44 0.83
C LEU A 29 0.32 8.45 -0.33
N VAL A 30 -0.65 7.57 -0.56
CA VAL A 30 -0.65 6.63 -1.69
C VAL A 30 -0.54 7.37 -3.02
N ARG A 31 -1.34 8.44 -3.23
CA ARG A 31 -1.28 9.25 -4.47
C ARG A 31 0.09 9.87 -4.67
N ARG A 32 0.68 10.45 -3.61
CA ARG A 32 2.01 11.06 -3.67
C ARG A 32 3.09 10.05 -4.04
N ARG A 33 3.11 8.89 -3.39
CA ARG A 33 4.11 7.83 -3.65
C ARG A 33 3.91 7.16 -5.01
N ALA A 34 2.66 7.01 -5.45
CA ALA A 34 2.35 6.53 -6.80
C ALA A 34 2.94 7.48 -7.87
N MET A 35 2.86 8.80 -7.67
CA MET A 35 3.49 9.77 -8.59
C MET A 35 5.02 9.66 -8.59
N VAL A 36 5.65 9.41 -7.43
CA VAL A 36 7.09 9.18 -7.35
C VAL A 36 7.48 7.92 -8.12
N SER A 37 6.78 6.80 -7.91
CA SER A 37 6.98 5.53 -8.64
C SER A 37 6.84 5.74 -10.17
N ALA A 38 5.80 6.45 -10.61
CA ALA A 38 5.61 6.79 -12.01
C ALA A 38 6.76 7.63 -12.59
N GLY A 39 7.32 8.55 -11.80
CA GLY A 39 8.51 9.32 -12.18
C GLY A 39 9.76 8.46 -12.29
N MET A 40 9.93 7.45 -11.43
CA MET A 40 11.07 6.52 -11.50
C MET A 40 10.98 5.61 -12.73
N ALA A 41 9.77 5.20 -13.13
CA ALA A 41 9.55 4.43 -14.36
C ALA A 41 9.85 5.20 -15.65
N ALA A 42 9.93 6.54 -15.60
CA ALA A 42 10.34 7.38 -16.72
C ALA A 42 11.88 7.45 -16.89
N VAL A 43 12.64 6.97 -15.90
CA VAL A 43 14.10 6.93 -15.96
C VAL A 43 14.53 5.68 -16.76
N PRO A 44 15.30 5.82 -17.85
CA PRO A 44 15.68 4.70 -18.72
C PRO A 44 16.83 3.86 -18.12
N ILE A 45 16.69 3.40 -16.88
CA ILE A 45 17.64 2.50 -16.21
C ILE A 45 16.96 1.14 -16.00
N PRO A 46 17.38 0.09 -16.72
CA PRO A 46 16.79 -1.23 -16.59
C PRO A 46 16.84 -1.77 -15.15
N GLY A 47 15.68 -2.11 -14.58
CA GLY A 47 15.56 -2.78 -13.28
C GLY A 47 15.59 -1.86 -12.05
N LEU A 48 15.88 -0.57 -12.22
CA LEU A 48 15.86 0.40 -11.11
C LEU A 48 14.44 0.66 -10.63
N ASP A 49 13.51 0.77 -11.58
CA ASP A 49 12.08 0.94 -11.37
C ASP A 49 11.50 -0.15 -10.46
N ILE A 50 11.79 -1.43 -10.76
CA ILE A 50 11.26 -2.57 -10.01
C ILE A 50 11.75 -2.57 -8.54
N VAL A 51 13.05 -2.40 -8.31
CA VAL A 51 13.62 -2.41 -6.95
C VAL A 51 13.11 -1.21 -6.15
N SER A 52 13.04 -0.05 -6.79
CA SER A 52 12.61 1.17 -6.15
C SER A 52 11.13 1.16 -5.84
N ASP A 53 10.29 0.61 -6.72
CA ASP A 53 8.86 0.43 -6.50
C ASP A 53 8.58 -0.51 -5.32
N LEU A 54 9.31 -1.62 -5.20
CA LEU A 54 9.21 -2.53 -4.04
C LEU A 54 9.57 -1.81 -2.73
N ARG A 55 10.65 -1.03 -2.73
CA ARG A 55 11.07 -0.26 -1.55
C ARG A 55 10.07 0.83 -1.20
N LEU A 56 9.61 1.60 -2.19
CA LEU A 56 8.57 2.62 -2.03
C LEU A 56 7.29 2.04 -1.47
N PHE A 57 6.93 0.83 -1.90
CA PHE A 57 5.76 0.12 -1.45
C PHE A 57 5.92 -0.39 -0.02
N ALA A 58 7.06 -0.97 0.35
CA ALA A 58 7.36 -1.37 1.72
C ALA A 58 7.28 -0.17 2.68
N LEU A 59 7.91 0.95 2.33
CA LEU A 59 7.79 2.18 3.09
C LEU A 59 6.33 2.64 3.18
N LEU A 60 5.51 2.48 2.12
CA LEU A 60 4.12 2.95 2.09
C LEU A 60 3.27 2.14 3.05
N ILE A 61 3.49 0.84 3.10
CA ILE A 61 2.87 -0.03 4.10
C ILE A 61 3.21 0.45 5.50
N ASP A 62 4.49 0.71 5.77
CA ASP A 62 4.93 1.18 7.10
C ASP A 62 4.30 2.52 7.50
N ASP A 63 4.29 3.51 6.60
CA ASP A 63 3.62 4.81 6.82
C ASP A 63 2.12 4.64 7.11
N ILE A 64 1.42 3.82 6.31
CA ILE A 64 -0.01 3.56 6.52
C ILE A 64 -0.23 2.87 7.86
N ASN A 65 0.57 1.86 8.18
CA ASN A 65 0.48 1.15 9.45
C ASN A 65 0.70 2.12 10.63
N GLN A 66 1.69 3.02 10.54
CA GLN A 66 1.93 4.03 11.56
C GLN A 66 0.74 4.97 11.73
N GLU A 67 0.19 5.51 10.64
CA GLU A 67 -0.99 6.40 10.67
C GLU A 67 -2.23 5.75 11.32
N PHE A 68 -2.42 4.45 11.11
CA PHE A 68 -3.51 3.69 11.74
C PHE A 68 -3.21 3.18 13.15
N GLY A 69 -1.99 3.36 13.67
CA GLY A 69 -1.60 2.81 14.97
C GLY A 69 -1.31 1.30 14.96
N LEU A 70 -1.10 0.74 13.77
CA LEU A 70 -0.93 -0.69 13.49
C LEU A 70 0.51 -1.07 13.11
N SER A 71 1.51 -0.22 13.37
CA SER A 71 2.91 -0.65 13.20
C SER A 71 3.27 -1.72 14.23
N GLU A 72 4.25 -2.56 13.90
CA GLU A 72 4.71 -3.63 14.79
C GLU A 72 5.06 -3.11 16.19
N GLN A 73 5.80 -2.00 16.27
CA GLN A 73 6.16 -1.35 17.53
C GLN A 73 4.95 -0.80 18.32
N GLN A 74 3.87 -0.42 17.64
CA GLN A 74 2.63 0.05 18.28
C GLN A 74 1.76 -1.12 18.74
N ILE A 75 1.70 -2.20 17.94
CA ILE A 75 1.00 -3.44 18.30
C ILE A 75 1.67 -4.09 19.50
N GLU A 76 3.01 -4.17 19.52
CA GLU A 76 3.80 -4.68 20.65
C GLU A 76 3.64 -3.88 21.94
N ARG A 77 2.99 -2.72 21.92
CA ARG A 77 2.65 -1.94 23.11
C ARG A 77 1.20 -2.12 23.55
N LEU A 78 0.35 -2.77 22.75
CA LEU A 78 -1.01 -3.13 23.14
C LEU A 78 -1.01 -4.18 24.26
N GLN A 79 -2.13 -4.31 24.98
CA GLN A 79 -2.31 -5.42 25.91
C GLN A 79 -2.35 -6.76 25.14
N PRO A 80 -1.88 -7.89 25.72
CA PRO A 80 -1.77 -9.17 25.03
C PRO A 80 -3.05 -9.63 24.33
N LYS A 81 -4.21 -9.37 24.97
CA LYS A 81 -5.53 -9.67 24.41
C LYS A 81 -5.83 -8.94 23.09
N PHE A 82 -5.40 -7.69 22.97
CA PHE A 82 -5.63 -6.88 21.77
C PHE A 82 -4.57 -7.10 20.70
N ARG A 83 -3.36 -7.54 21.08
CA ARG A 83 -2.33 -7.98 20.12
C ARG A 83 -2.83 -9.15 19.28
N LEU A 84 -3.41 -10.16 19.92
CA LEU A 84 -3.94 -11.33 19.22
C LEU A 84 -5.02 -10.93 18.20
N ILE A 85 -5.94 -10.05 18.59
CA ILE A 85 -7.00 -9.54 17.70
C ILE A 85 -6.39 -8.78 16.51
N ALA A 86 -5.39 -7.92 16.74
CA ALA A 86 -4.71 -7.19 15.68
C ALA A 86 -3.98 -8.12 14.69
N TYR A 87 -3.29 -9.16 15.18
CA TYR A 87 -2.63 -10.15 14.33
C TYR A 87 -3.63 -11.02 13.57
N GLU A 88 -4.71 -11.45 14.21
CA GLU A 88 -5.76 -12.27 13.59
C GLU A 88 -6.48 -11.49 12.48
N ALA A 89 -6.81 -10.22 12.73
CA ALA A 89 -7.39 -9.32 11.74
C ALA A 89 -6.40 -9.04 10.59
N ALA A 90 -5.11 -8.85 10.88
CA ALA A 90 -4.07 -8.69 9.86
C ALA A 90 -3.92 -9.92 8.97
N ILE A 91 -3.99 -11.13 9.54
CA ILE A 91 -3.94 -12.40 8.80
C ILE A 91 -5.20 -12.57 7.93
N GLY A 92 -6.38 -12.28 8.47
CA GLY A 92 -7.65 -12.34 7.74
C GLY A 92 -7.70 -11.39 6.53
N VAL A 93 -7.02 -10.25 6.64
CA VAL A 93 -6.86 -9.28 5.55
C VAL A 93 -5.76 -9.69 4.56
N GLY A 94 -4.61 -10.18 5.03
CA GLY A 94 -3.49 -10.65 4.20
C GLY A 94 -3.79 -11.90 3.38
N GLY A 95 -4.68 -12.78 3.89
CA GLY A 95 -5.12 -14.00 3.21
C GLY A 95 -5.79 -13.77 1.86
N MET A 96 -6.39 -12.59 1.62
CA MET A 96 -6.99 -12.25 0.32
C MET A 96 -5.96 -11.99 -0.80
N LEU A 97 -4.72 -11.60 -0.47
CA LEU A 97 -3.68 -11.28 -1.46
C LEU A 97 -2.85 -12.51 -1.88
N VAL A 98 -2.65 -13.46 -0.96
CA VAL A 98 -1.88 -14.69 -1.24
C VAL A 98 -2.53 -15.57 -2.32
N GLY A 99 -3.85 -15.53 -2.47
CA GLY A 99 -4.58 -16.30 -3.49
C GLY A 99 -4.39 -15.84 -4.94
N LYS A 100 -3.81 -14.66 -5.18
CA LYS A 100 -3.56 -14.11 -6.54
C LYS A 100 -2.08 -13.98 -6.84
N LEU A 101 -1.34 -15.09 -6.69
CA LEU A 101 0.05 -15.19 -7.16
C LEU A 101 0.09 -15.06 -8.69
N VAL A 102 0.15 -13.81 -9.16
CA VAL A 102 0.66 -13.46 -10.49
C VAL A 102 2.18 -13.61 -10.42
N THR A 103 2.65 -14.85 -10.55
CA THR A 103 4.09 -15.13 -10.59
C THR A 103 4.68 -14.66 -11.92
N ARG A 104 5.98 -14.29 -11.88
CA ARG A 104 6.74 -13.85 -13.05
C ARG A 104 6.63 -14.85 -14.20
N GLU A 105 6.53 -16.13 -13.87
CA GLU A 105 6.38 -17.26 -14.79
C GLU A 105 5.03 -17.21 -15.53
N VAL A 106 3.94 -16.91 -14.84
CA VAL A 106 2.60 -16.79 -15.44
C VAL A 106 2.54 -15.59 -16.40
N VAL A 107 3.12 -14.46 -15.99
CA VAL A 107 3.22 -13.27 -16.85
C VAL A 107 4.08 -13.56 -18.09
N MET A 108 5.22 -14.22 -17.92
CA MET A 108 6.10 -14.57 -19.04
C MET A 108 5.45 -15.58 -20.00
N GLN A 109 4.66 -16.53 -19.50
CA GLN A 109 3.94 -17.47 -20.36
C GLN A 109 2.83 -16.77 -21.17
N LEU A 110 2.11 -15.81 -20.58
CA LEU A 110 1.12 -14.98 -21.28
C LEU A 110 1.75 -14.09 -22.36
N LEU A 111 2.88 -13.45 -22.05
CA LEU A 111 3.65 -12.63 -23.01
C LEU A 111 4.22 -13.47 -24.16
N ARG A 112 4.65 -14.70 -23.88
CA ARG A 112 5.09 -15.65 -24.92
C ARG A 112 3.95 -16.09 -25.84
N LYS A 113 2.75 -16.30 -25.28
CA LYS A 113 1.55 -16.68 -26.06
C LYS A 113 1.04 -15.58 -26.99
N THR A 114 1.33 -14.31 -26.68
CA THR A 114 0.83 -13.15 -27.45
C THR A 114 1.72 -12.73 -28.63
N GLY A 115 2.82 -13.43 -28.93
CA GLY A 115 3.56 -13.22 -30.18
C GLY A 115 4.46 -11.97 -30.22
N PHE A 116 5.10 -11.63 -29.10
CA PHE A 116 5.91 -10.41 -28.92
C PHE A 116 7.08 -10.22 -29.92
N LYS A 117 7.54 -11.30 -30.58
CA LYS A 117 8.68 -11.25 -31.53
C LYS A 117 8.44 -10.32 -32.72
N THR A 118 7.19 -10.14 -33.15
CA THR A 118 6.85 -9.31 -34.32
C THR A 118 6.74 -7.83 -33.95
N VAL A 119 6.24 -7.52 -32.75
CA VAL A 119 6.08 -6.15 -32.22
C VAL A 119 7.43 -5.51 -31.92
N ALA A 120 8.41 -6.28 -31.41
CA ALA A 120 9.74 -5.78 -31.06
C ALA A 120 10.51 -5.13 -32.24
N ARG A 121 10.27 -5.57 -33.49
CA ARG A 121 10.96 -5.02 -34.68
C ARG A 121 10.38 -3.69 -35.16
N GLN A 122 9.09 -3.45 -35.00
CA GLN A 122 8.41 -2.20 -35.40
C GLN A 122 8.33 -1.17 -34.26
N ALA A 123 8.45 -1.64 -33.01
CA ALA A 123 8.45 -0.82 -31.81
C ALA A 123 9.62 0.18 -31.73
N SER A 124 10.78 -0.15 -32.26
CA SER A 124 12.05 0.56 -32.00
C SER A 124 12.06 2.07 -32.28
N LYS A 125 11.14 2.60 -33.10
CA LYS A 125 11.07 4.02 -33.46
C LYS A 125 9.93 4.82 -32.82
N LEU A 126 8.89 4.18 -32.28
CA LEU A 126 7.71 4.82 -31.65
C LEU A 126 7.52 4.44 -30.17
N VAL A 127 8.14 3.35 -29.72
CA VAL A 127 7.97 2.76 -28.39
C VAL A 127 8.77 3.40 -27.25
N PRO A 128 9.88 4.13 -27.44
CA PRO A 128 10.59 4.69 -26.29
C PRO A 128 9.70 5.64 -25.48
N LEU A 129 9.05 6.63 -26.10
CA LEU A 129 8.24 7.61 -25.37
C LEU A 129 6.79 7.16 -25.11
N ALA A 130 6.11 6.57 -26.09
CA ALA A 130 4.73 6.09 -25.90
C ALA A 130 4.67 4.89 -24.95
N GLY A 131 5.69 4.00 -25.01
CA GLY A 131 5.82 2.86 -24.11
C GLY A 131 6.18 3.27 -22.68
N GLN A 132 6.98 4.33 -22.49
CA GLN A 132 7.25 4.90 -21.17
C GLN A 132 6.01 5.56 -20.57
N LEU A 133 5.23 6.31 -21.34
CA LEU A 133 3.97 6.91 -20.86
C LEU A 133 2.94 5.85 -20.48
N ALA A 134 2.76 4.82 -21.32
CA ALA A 134 1.85 3.71 -21.04
C ALA A 134 2.31 2.91 -19.81
N SER A 135 3.60 2.56 -19.73
CA SER A 135 4.16 1.81 -18.60
C SER A 135 4.08 2.60 -17.29
N ALA A 136 4.39 3.90 -17.32
CA ALA A 136 4.30 4.77 -16.14
C ALA A 136 2.85 4.92 -15.65
N SER A 137 1.87 5.04 -16.57
CA SER A 137 0.46 5.14 -16.18
C SER A 137 -0.12 3.81 -15.66
N ILE A 138 0.28 2.67 -16.23
CA ILE A 138 -0.06 1.34 -15.71
C ILE A 138 0.55 1.15 -14.32
N GLY A 139 1.84 1.45 -14.16
CA GLY A 139 2.56 1.36 -12.88
C GLY A 139 1.93 2.26 -11.81
N PHE A 140 1.65 3.53 -12.14
CA PHE A 140 0.93 4.46 -11.27
C PHE A 140 -0.42 3.89 -10.82
N PHE A 141 -1.23 3.38 -11.75
CA PHE A 141 -2.55 2.87 -11.45
C PHE A 141 -2.48 1.61 -10.59
N ALA A 142 -1.58 0.68 -10.91
CA ALA A 142 -1.36 -0.54 -10.14
C ALA A 142 -0.92 -0.21 -8.71
N PHE A 143 0.11 0.63 -8.54
CA PHE A 143 0.59 1.06 -7.23
C PHE A 143 -0.51 1.72 -6.42
N ARG A 144 -1.27 2.65 -7.02
CA ARG A 144 -2.38 3.34 -6.36
C ARG A 144 -3.48 2.37 -5.94
N GLN A 145 -3.85 1.43 -6.81
CA GLN A 145 -4.90 0.45 -6.54
C GLN A 145 -4.52 -0.45 -5.37
N ILE A 146 -3.30 -1.00 -5.37
CA ILE A 146 -2.81 -1.86 -4.29
C ILE A 146 -2.70 -1.05 -2.98
N GLY A 147 -2.15 0.16 -3.03
CA GLY A 147 -2.08 1.03 -1.86
C GLY A 147 -3.46 1.35 -1.26
N TYR A 148 -4.47 1.62 -2.09
CA TYR A 148 -5.84 1.85 -1.61
C TYR A 148 -6.48 0.61 -0.98
N GLN A 149 -6.20 -0.57 -1.53
CA GLN A 149 -6.64 -1.83 -0.92
C GLN A 149 -6.04 -1.99 0.48
N HIS A 150 -4.74 -1.70 0.65
CA HIS A 150 -4.07 -1.73 1.95
C HIS A 150 -4.67 -0.72 2.94
N VAL A 151 -4.96 0.50 2.48
CA VAL A 151 -5.62 1.53 3.31
C VAL A 151 -6.99 1.07 3.80
N GLU A 152 -7.81 0.47 2.94
CA GLU A 152 -9.15 0.00 3.32
C GLU A 152 -9.06 -1.21 4.28
N ALA A 153 -8.09 -2.07 4.06
CA ALA A 153 -7.70 -3.16 4.94
C ALA A 153 -7.39 -2.66 6.36
N CYS A 154 -6.47 -1.71 6.51
CA CYS A 154 -6.12 -1.12 7.80
C CYS A 154 -7.32 -0.41 8.45
N ALA A 155 -8.14 0.29 7.65
CA ALA A 155 -9.35 0.93 8.16
C ALA A 155 -10.36 -0.10 8.71
N LYS A 156 -10.48 -1.27 8.08
CA LYS A 156 -11.34 -2.36 8.57
C LYS A 156 -10.82 -2.93 9.90
N VAL A 157 -9.51 -3.20 9.99
CA VAL A 157 -8.87 -3.66 11.24
C VAL A 157 -9.08 -2.65 12.37
N ALA A 158 -8.90 -1.35 12.09
CA ALA A 158 -9.14 -0.29 13.07
C ALA A 158 -10.61 -0.25 13.54
N GLN A 159 -11.57 -0.48 12.66
CA GLN A 159 -13.00 -0.56 13.02
C GLN A 159 -13.32 -1.76 13.90
N GLU A 160 -12.71 -2.93 13.61
CA GLU A 160 -12.87 -4.13 14.42
C GLU A 160 -12.29 -3.93 15.83
N LEU A 161 -11.10 -3.32 15.94
CA LEU A 161 -10.50 -2.96 17.23
C LEU A 161 -11.33 -1.93 18.01
N LEU A 162 -11.91 -0.95 17.32
CA LEU A 162 -12.81 0.03 17.94
C LEU A 162 -14.07 -0.64 18.49
N SER A 163 -14.66 -1.57 17.73
CA SER A 163 -15.83 -2.36 18.14
C SER A 163 -15.51 -3.30 19.32
N ALA A 164 -14.27 -3.77 19.42
CA ALA A 164 -13.78 -4.60 20.52
C ALA A 164 -13.47 -3.82 21.82
N GLY A 165 -13.68 -2.50 21.85
CA GLY A 165 -13.58 -1.71 23.08
C GLY A 165 -12.16 -1.32 23.50
N VAL A 166 -11.21 -1.24 22.56
CA VAL A 166 -9.83 -0.78 22.83
C VAL A 166 -9.79 0.67 23.37
N HIS A 167 -10.91 1.39 23.33
CA HIS A 167 -11.11 2.73 23.89
C HIS A 167 -11.48 2.79 25.37
N GLN A 168 -11.64 1.67 26.07
CA GLN A 168 -11.96 1.68 27.49
C GLN A 168 -10.67 1.74 28.33
N PRO A 169 -10.29 2.88 28.93
CA PRO A 169 -9.38 2.84 30.07
C PRO A 169 -10.10 2.06 31.18
N ALA A 170 -9.46 1.01 31.69
CA ALA A 170 -9.83 0.43 32.97
C ALA A 170 -9.56 1.44 34.08
#